data_AF-V6L7X9-F1
#
_entry.id   AF-V6L7X9-F1
#
_cell.length_a   1.000
_cell.length_b   1.000
_cell.length_c   1.000
_cell.angle_alpha   90.00
_cell.angle_beta   90.00
_cell.angle_gamma   90.00
#
_symmetry.space_group_name_H-M   'P 1'
#
loop_
_entity.id
_entity.type
_entity.pdbx_description
1 polymer ?
#
loop_
_entity_poly.entity_id
_entity_poly.type
_entity_poly.pdbx_seq_one_letter_code
_entity_poly.pdbx_strand_id
1 'polypeptide(L)'
;MDTGSGLRLRESGAFPVVPELGTEHARWITQWAEFDTRYETTRFPMDYLWGPGTREGARAWLEQERPEGDSVDFTDRVFLVQNHERLLPPMRPAVAAGLPDDERVGVWHAVRADFPDDAFAHVRGSGDRSAGHAGRPGDCSACSAEVLGFGSYDEALRAAAAALGPIQAVQLPSVRLPWSTFWPDRP
;
A
#
# COMPACT_ATOMS: atom_id res chain seq x y z
N MET A 1 46.81 21.00 36.79
CA MET A 1 46.07 21.18 38.05
C MET A 1 44.65 21.50 37.64
N ASP A 2 43.80 20.47 37.51
CA ASP A 2 42.88 19.94 38.55
C ASP A 2 41.69 20.91 38.70
N THR A 3 40.39 20.58 38.61
CA THR A 3 39.51 19.41 38.84
C THR A 3 38.21 19.72 38.04
N GLY A 4 37.29 18.85 37.59
CA GLY A 4 36.67 17.66 38.17
C GLY A 4 35.13 17.84 38.19
N SER A 5 34.40 16.77 37.85
CA SER A 5 32.97 16.49 38.17
C SER A 5 31.82 17.06 37.32
N GLY A 6 30.93 16.14 36.90
CA GLY A 6 29.49 16.44 36.86
C GLY A 6 28.61 15.74 35.81
N LEU A 7 28.57 14.41 35.76
CA LEU A 7 27.50 13.67 35.06
C LEU A 7 26.18 13.80 35.86
N ARG A 8 25.11 14.35 35.26
CA ARG A 8 23.71 13.98 35.59
C ARG A 8 22.78 14.15 34.40
N LEU A 9 22.13 13.04 34.06
CA LEU A 9 20.97 12.91 33.19
C LEU A 9 19.79 13.77 33.69
N ARG A 10 19.08 14.41 32.76
CA ARG A 10 17.64 14.69 32.88
C ARG A 10 16.97 14.48 31.52
N GLU A 11 16.05 13.53 31.52
CA GLU A 11 15.01 13.34 30.51
C GLU A 11 14.10 14.58 30.44
N SER A 12 13.69 14.98 29.25
CA SER A 12 12.46 15.74 29.04
C SER A 12 11.99 15.48 27.61
N GLY A 13 10.97 14.63 27.49
CA GLY A 13 10.33 14.32 26.21
C GLY A 13 9.68 15.56 25.62
N ALA A 14 9.97 15.81 24.35
CA ALA A 14 9.19 16.69 23.50
C ALA A 14 8.56 15.82 22.40
N PHE A 15 7.32 15.40 22.63
CA PHE A 15 6.44 14.97 21.55
C PHE A 15 6.17 16.18 20.65
N PRO A 16 6.40 16.11 19.34
CA PRO A 16 5.95 17.18 18.45
C PRO A 16 4.42 17.21 18.45
N VAL A 17 3.87 18.34 18.87
CA VAL A 17 2.46 18.71 18.72
C VAL A 17 2.17 18.77 17.22
N VAL A 18 1.36 17.83 16.74
CA VAL A 18 0.84 17.85 15.37
C VAL A 18 -0.31 18.88 15.34
N PRO A 19 -0.26 19.91 14.48
CA PRO A 19 -1.35 20.88 14.37
C PRO A 19 -2.59 20.18 13.83
N GLU A 20 -3.77 20.56 14.34
CA GLU A 20 -5.08 20.12 13.88
C GLU A 20 -5.19 20.25 12.35
N LEU A 21 -5.03 19.13 11.65
CA LEU A 21 -5.27 19.03 10.22
C LEU A 21 -6.78 18.88 9.99
N GLY A 22 -7.30 19.74 9.12
CA GLY A 22 -8.72 19.85 8.80
C GLY A 22 -9.39 18.50 8.50
N THR A 23 -10.67 18.44 8.83
CA THR A 23 -11.59 17.29 8.77
C THR A 23 -11.64 16.56 7.42
N GLU A 24 -11.14 17.15 6.34
CA GLU A 24 -11.05 16.50 5.04
C GLU A 24 -9.86 15.54 4.92
N HIS A 25 -8.73 15.79 5.59
CA HIS A 25 -7.57 14.85 5.59
C HIS A 25 -7.83 13.60 6.45
N ALA A 26 -8.59 13.73 7.53
CA ALA A 26 -8.87 12.65 8.47
C ALA A 26 -9.70 11.50 7.86
N ARG A 27 -10.48 11.78 6.80
CA ARG A 27 -11.34 10.78 6.14
C ARG A 27 -10.57 9.85 5.18
N TRP A 28 -9.35 10.20 4.79
CA TRP A 28 -8.59 9.46 3.77
C TRP A 28 -7.56 8.50 4.35
N ILE A 29 -7.08 8.76 5.57
CA ILE A 29 -6.28 7.80 6.35
C ILE A 29 -7.09 6.53 6.66
N THR A 30 -8.43 6.63 6.66
CA THR A 30 -9.33 5.55 7.08
C THR A 30 -9.38 4.35 6.13
N GLN A 31 -9.04 4.53 4.84
CA GLN A 31 -8.98 3.42 3.86
C GLN A 31 -7.62 2.70 3.83
N TRP A 32 -6.59 3.31 4.42
CA TRP A 32 -5.28 2.69 4.70
C TRP A 32 -5.22 2.07 6.10
N ALA A 33 -6.22 2.37 6.92
CA ALA A 33 -6.31 1.97 8.31
C ALA A 33 -6.71 0.50 8.45
N GLU A 34 -7.63 0.01 7.62
CA GLU A 34 -8.11 -1.38 7.67
C GLU A 34 -7.25 -2.28 6.80
N PHE A 35 -6.80 -3.41 7.35
CA PHE A 35 -6.12 -4.43 6.56
C PHE A 35 -7.16 -5.20 5.73
N ASP A 36 -6.94 -5.31 4.43
CA ASP A 36 -7.71 -6.17 3.51
C ASP A 36 -6.68 -6.88 2.62
N THR A 37 -6.79 -8.22 2.54
CA THR A 37 -5.81 -9.06 1.83
C THR A 37 -5.66 -8.72 0.35
N ARG A 38 -6.64 -8.02 -0.26
CA ARG A 38 -6.60 -7.68 -1.67
C ARG A 38 -5.72 -6.47 -1.99
N TYR A 39 -5.47 -5.60 -1.02
CA TYR A 39 -4.84 -4.31 -1.25
C TYR A 39 -3.40 -4.28 -0.76
N GLU A 40 -2.57 -3.57 -1.51
CA GLU A 40 -1.18 -3.34 -1.16
C GLU A 40 -1.08 -2.21 -0.14
N THR A 41 -0.57 -2.55 1.05
CA THR A 41 -0.35 -1.60 2.16
C THR A 41 1.12 -1.50 2.57
N THR A 42 1.99 -2.37 2.02
CA THR A 42 3.41 -2.40 2.34
C THR A 42 4.23 -1.55 1.37
N ARG A 43 5.22 -0.84 1.92
CA ARG A 43 6.19 -0.07 1.13
C ARG A 43 7.18 -0.97 0.38
N PHE A 44 7.37 -2.20 0.83
CA PHE A 44 8.25 -3.16 0.18
C PHE A 44 7.40 -4.25 -0.50
N PRO A 45 7.84 -4.78 -1.66
CA PRO A 45 7.24 -5.97 -2.26
C PRO A 45 7.56 -7.17 -1.37
N MET A 46 6.73 -7.38 -0.35
CA MET A 46 6.90 -8.46 0.61
C MET A 46 5.58 -9.20 0.73
N ASP A 47 5.64 -10.52 0.60
CA ASP A 47 4.50 -11.37 0.92
C ASP A 47 4.41 -11.54 2.44
N TYR A 48 3.21 -11.45 2.99
CA TYR A 48 2.99 -11.80 4.40
C TYR A 48 3.20 -13.30 4.56
N LEU A 49 4.31 -13.69 5.17
CA LEU A 49 4.64 -15.10 5.41
C LEU A 49 3.79 -15.74 6.54
N TRP A 50 3.18 -14.90 7.37
CA TRP A 50 2.34 -15.33 8.48
C TRP A 50 1.13 -14.41 8.62
N GLY A 51 -0.02 -15.03 8.90
CA GLY A 51 -1.32 -14.36 9.02
C GLY A 51 -1.63 -13.88 10.45
N PRO A 52 -2.87 -13.44 10.71
CA PRO A 52 -3.29 -12.98 12.02
C PRO A 52 -3.14 -14.08 13.09
N GLY A 53 -2.61 -13.72 14.27
CA GLY A 53 -2.47 -14.67 15.39
C GLY A 53 -1.78 -14.05 16.60
N THR A 54 -1.45 -14.89 17.59
CA THR A 54 -0.71 -14.43 18.78
C THR A 54 0.77 -14.28 18.48
N ARG A 55 1.46 -13.43 19.26
CA ARG A 55 2.92 -13.24 19.16
C ARG A 55 3.67 -14.56 19.35
N GLU A 56 3.19 -15.40 20.26
CA GLU A 56 3.75 -16.71 20.56
C GLU A 56 3.62 -17.64 19.34
N GLY A 57 2.47 -17.61 18.65
CA GLY A 57 2.25 -18.35 17.41
C GLY A 57 3.16 -17.90 16.28
N ALA A 58 3.33 -16.58 16.10
CA ALA A 58 4.25 -16.02 15.12
C ALA A 58 5.69 -16.49 15.34
N ARG A 59 6.12 -16.46 16.61
CA ARG A 59 7.46 -16.86 17.01
C ARG A 59 7.71 -18.35 16.76
N ALA A 60 6.77 -19.20 17.17
CA ALA A 60 6.87 -20.65 16.96
C ALA A 60 6.97 -20.98 15.45
N TRP A 61 6.15 -20.32 14.63
CA TRP A 61 6.20 -20.45 13.17
C TRP A 61 7.57 -20.02 12.61
N LEU A 62 8.10 -18.87 13.04
CA LEU A 62 9.39 -18.36 12.55
C LEU A 62 10.56 -19.29 12.93
N GLU A 63 10.57 -19.83 14.15
CA GLU A 63 11.59 -20.77 14.64
C GLU A 63 11.55 -22.11 13.88
N GLN A 64 10.36 -22.54 13.47
CA GLN A 64 10.11 -23.78 12.74
C GLN A 64 10.44 -23.65 11.25
N GLU A 65 9.83 -22.68 10.56
CA GLU A 65 9.91 -22.57 9.10
C GLU A 65 11.22 -21.91 8.62
N ARG A 66 11.84 -21.07 9.45
CA ARG A 66 13.10 -20.36 9.17
C ARG A 66 13.17 -19.82 7.72
N PRO A 67 12.21 -18.98 7.32
CA PRO A 67 12.19 -18.44 5.97
C PRO A 67 13.50 -17.68 5.68
N GLU A 68 13.99 -17.81 4.45
CA GLU A 68 15.16 -17.07 3.99
C GLU A 68 14.85 -15.58 3.94
N GLY A 69 15.83 -14.75 4.31
CA GLY A 69 15.69 -13.30 4.18
C GLY A 69 15.81 -12.90 2.71
N ASP A 70 14.82 -12.17 2.21
CA ASP A 70 14.86 -11.62 0.86
C ASP A 70 15.35 -10.16 0.87
N SER A 71 16.02 -9.74 -0.20
CA SER A 71 16.41 -8.37 -0.45
C SER A 71 15.88 -7.93 -1.80
N VAL A 72 15.16 -6.81 -1.82
CA VAL A 72 14.56 -6.25 -3.02
C VAL A 72 15.16 -4.87 -3.28
N ASP A 73 15.73 -4.68 -4.47
CA ASP A 73 16.03 -3.33 -4.95
C ASP A 73 14.71 -2.55 -5.07
N PHE A 74 14.75 -1.24 -4.83
CA PHE A 74 13.59 -0.35 -4.97
C PHE A 74 12.99 -0.55 -6.37
N THR A 75 11.90 -1.31 -6.44
CA THR A 75 11.37 -1.84 -7.68
C THR A 75 10.21 -0.95 -8.10
N ASP A 76 10.26 -0.50 -9.35
CA ASP A 76 9.13 0.05 -10.08
C ASP A 76 8.02 -1.02 -10.22
N ARG A 77 7.17 -1.12 -9.19
CA ARG A 77 6.09 -2.11 -9.10
C ARG A 77 4.92 -1.68 -9.96
N VAL A 78 4.20 -2.66 -10.52
CA VAL A 78 2.94 -2.40 -11.23
C VAL A 78 1.77 -2.66 -10.30
N PHE A 79 0.87 -1.70 -10.22
CA PHE A 79 -0.36 -1.76 -9.45
C PHE A 79 -1.58 -1.59 -10.36
N LEU A 80 -2.69 -2.24 -9.99
CA LEU A 80 -4.00 -1.97 -10.57
C LEU A 80 -4.85 -1.19 -9.57
N VAL A 81 -5.37 -0.04 -10.00
CA VAL A 81 -6.22 0.83 -9.18
C VAL A 81 -7.60 0.93 -9.83
N GLN A 82 -8.64 0.59 -9.06
CA GLN A 82 -10.02 0.61 -9.51
C GLN A 82 -10.71 1.91 -9.09
N ASN A 83 -11.38 2.55 -10.04
CA ASN A 83 -12.27 3.68 -9.81
C ASN A 83 -13.70 3.26 -10.14
N HIS A 84 -14.47 2.92 -9.10
CA HIS A 84 -15.87 2.50 -9.20
C HIS A 84 -16.66 3.09 -8.03
N GLU A 85 -17.43 4.15 -8.29
CA GLU A 85 -18.08 5.06 -7.31
C GLU A 85 -17.10 5.82 -6.39
N ARG A 86 -16.00 5.17 -6.02
CA ARG A 86 -14.85 5.71 -5.31
C ARG A 86 -13.57 5.06 -5.85
N LEU A 87 -12.45 5.71 -5.58
CA LEU A 87 -11.14 5.14 -5.84
C LEU A 87 -10.81 4.11 -4.75
N LEU A 88 -10.56 2.86 -5.14
CA LEU A 88 -10.13 1.80 -4.23
C LEU A 88 -8.62 1.77 -4.11
N PRO A 89 -8.07 1.23 -3.00
CA PRO A 89 -6.64 1.09 -2.85
C PRO A 89 -6.01 0.22 -3.96
N PRO A 90 -4.71 0.38 -4.23
CA PRO A 90 -4.04 -0.39 -5.28
C PRO A 90 -3.98 -1.89 -4.95
N MET A 91 -4.15 -2.72 -5.97
CA MET A 91 -3.99 -4.17 -5.91
C MET A 91 -2.76 -4.61 -6.70
N ARG A 92 -2.19 -5.76 -6.34
CA ARG A 92 -1.30 -6.50 -7.25
C ARG A 92 -2.07 -6.99 -8.47
N PRO A 93 -1.46 -6.98 -9.68
CA PRO A 93 -2.12 -7.47 -10.88
C PRO A 93 -2.60 -8.93 -10.77
N ALA A 94 -1.85 -9.80 -10.08
CA ALA A 94 -2.25 -11.19 -9.83
C ALA A 94 -3.52 -11.32 -8.97
N VAL A 95 -3.70 -10.43 -7.99
CA VAL A 95 -4.89 -10.41 -7.12
C VAL A 95 -6.10 -9.88 -7.90
N ALA A 96 -5.93 -8.78 -8.62
CA ALA A 96 -6.96 -8.23 -9.49
C ALA A 96 -7.38 -9.22 -10.59
N ALA A 97 -6.44 -9.99 -11.13
CA ALA A 97 -6.71 -11.10 -12.06
C ALA A 97 -7.62 -12.19 -11.47
N GLY A 98 -7.61 -12.36 -10.14
CA GLY A 98 -8.40 -13.35 -9.40
C GLY A 98 -9.79 -12.88 -8.92
N LEU A 99 -10.15 -11.60 -9.15
CA LEU A 99 -11.46 -11.08 -8.73
C LEU A 99 -12.62 -11.75 -9.47
N PRO A 100 -13.79 -11.93 -8.84
CA PRO A 100 -14.99 -12.37 -9.53
C PRO A 100 -15.53 -11.28 -10.48
N ASP A 101 -16.30 -11.67 -11.50
CA ASP A 101 -16.70 -10.77 -12.60
C ASP A 101 -17.53 -9.56 -12.14
N ASP A 102 -18.35 -9.73 -11.11
CA ASP A 102 -19.18 -8.67 -10.52
C ASP A 102 -18.35 -7.60 -9.79
N GLU A 103 -17.12 -7.93 -9.38
CA GLU A 103 -16.17 -6.98 -8.75
C GLU A 103 -15.27 -6.26 -9.77
N ARG A 104 -15.32 -6.61 -11.07
CA ARG A 104 -14.45 -6.04 -12.12
C ARG A 104 -15.01 -4.75 -12.75
N VAL A 105 -16.09 -4.22 -12.22
CA VAL A 105 -16.80 -3.03 -12.73
C VAL A 105 -16.02 -1.72 -12.59
N GLY A 106 -16.38 -0.69 -13.35
CA GLY A 106 -15.76 0.64 -13.29
C GLY A 106 -14.51 0.80 -14.16
N VAL A 107 -13.74 1.87 -13.89
CA VAL A 107 -12.53 2.22 -14.66
C VAL A 107 -11.29 1.75 -13.91
N TRP A 108 -10.46 0.97 -14.57
CA TRP A 108 -9.21 0.45 -14.04
C TRP A 108 -8.02 1.22 -14.59
N HIS A 109 -7.00 1.40 -13.76
CA HIS A 109 -5.74 2.07 -14.10
C HIS A 109 -4.59 1.12 -13.78
N ALA A 110 -3.72 0.91 -14.76
CA ALA A 110 -2.45 0.23 -14.58
C ALA A 110 -1.35 1.27 -14.43
N VAL A 111 -0.71 1.29 -13.27
CA VAL A 111 0.29 2.29 -12.90
C VAL A 111 1.54 1.60 -12.41
N ARG A 112 2.70 2.00 -12.93
CA ARG A 112 4.00 1.64 -12.40
C ARG A 112 4.46 2.73 -11.43
N ALA A 113 4.86 2.34 -10.23
CA ALA A 113 5.35 3.23 -9.18
C ALA A 113 6.16 2.44 -8.14
N ASP A 114 6.96 3.13 -7.32
CA ASP A 114 7.69 2.52 -6.22
C ASP A 114 6.76 2.00 -5.12
N PHE A 115 5.75 2.81 -4.76
CA PHE A 115 4.87 2.55 -3.62
C PHE A 115 3.38 2.57 -4.03
N PRO A 116 2.52 1.79 -3.35
CA PRO A 116 1.08 1.82 -3.60
C PRO A 116 0.48 3.21 -3.34
N ASP A 117 1.00 3.95 -2.35
CA ASP A 117 0.56 5.32 -2.03
C ASP A 117 0.73 6.25 -3.25
N ASP A 118 1.85 6.12 -3.97
CA ASP A 118 2.15 6.94 -5.15
C ASP A 118 1.21 6.61 -6.31
N ALA A 119 0.94 5.32 -6.56
CA ALA A 119 -0.02 4.89 -7.57
C ALA A 119 -1.44 5.41 -7.26
N PHE A 120 -1.87 5.31 -6.00
CA PHE A 120 -3.18 5.82 -5.56
C PHE A 120 -3.26 7.34 -5.69
N ALA A 121 -2.25 8.06 -5.20
CA ALA A 121 -2.18 9.51 -5.28
C ALA A 121 -2.17 10.01 -6.72
N HIS A 122 -1.42 9.33 -7.60
CA HIS A 122 -1.40 9.62 -9.03
C HIS A 122 -2.80 9.51 -9.64
N VAL A 123 -3.49 8.37 -9.50
CA VAL A 123 -4.80 8.16 -10.14
C VAL A 123 -5.84 9.15 -9.60
N ARG A 124 -5.81 9.44 -8.30
CA ARG A 124 -6.66 10.47 -7.70
C ARG A 124 -6.39 11.84 -8.32
N GLY A 125 -5.12 12.20 -8.47
CA GLY A 125 -4.70 13.46 -9.05
C GLY A 125 -5.02 13.58 -10.54
N SER A 126 -4.96 12.50 -11.31
CA SER A 126 -5.26 12.51 -12.75
C SER A 126 -6.75 12.77 -13.06
N GLY A 127 -7.64 12.48 -12.10
CA GLY A 127 -9.05 12.87 -12.19
C GLY A 127 -9.31 14.36 -11.94
N ASP A 128 -8.40 15.03 -11.24
CA ASP A 128 -8.47 16.46 -10.97
C ASP A 128 -7.54 17.22 -11.93
N ARG A 129 -8.14 17.87 -12.95
CA ARG A 129 -7.39 18.61 -13.98
C ARG A 129 -6.49 19.71 -13.42
N SER A 130 -6.69 20.14 -12.18
CA SER A 130 -5.85 21.15 -11.53
C SER A 130 -4.55 20.59 -10.92
N ALA A 131 -4.48 19.27 -10.67
CA ALA A 131 -3.36 18.65 -9.99
C ALA A 131 -2.16 18.33 -10.91
N GLY A 132 -2.31 18.47 -12.24
CA GLY A 132 -1.20 18.35 -13.19
C GLY A 132 -0.65 16.94 -13.40
N HIS A 133 -1.28 15.91 -12.83
CA HIS A 133 -0.92 14.51 -13.07
C HIS A 133 -1.31 14.07 -14.49
N ALA A 134 -0.51 13.18 -15.07
CA ALA A 134 -0.76 12.67 -16.41
C ALA A 134 -2.02 11.78 -16.45
N GLY A 135 -3.01 12.20 -17.23
CA GLY A 135 -4.21 11.39 -17.51
C GLY A 135 -4.07 10.46 -18.74
N ARG A 136 -2.87 10.28 -19.26
CA ARG A 136 -2.59 9.47 -20.47
C ARG A 136 -1.39 8.54 -20.21
N PRO A 137 -1.25 7.45 -20.99
CA PRO A 137 -0.11 6.55 -20.84
C PRO A 137 1.23 7.26 -20.98
N GLY A 138 2.23 6.78 -20.23
CA GLY A 138 3.59 7.31 -20.13
C GLY A 138 3.88 7.95 -18.77
N ASP A 139 5.10 8.49 -18.66
CA ASP A 139 5.61 9.09 -17.43
C ASP A 139 4.81 10.34 -17.02
N CYS A 140 4.54 10.44 -15.73
CA CYS A 140 3.94 11.61 -15.14
C CYS A 140 5.01 12.67 -14.87
N SER A 141 4.79 13.90 -15.33
CA SER A 141 5.71 15.02 -15.03
C SER A 141 5.59 15.55 -13.59
N ALA A 142 4.52 15.19 -12.88
CA ALA A 142 4.21 15.70 -11.54
C ALA A 142 4.60 14.75 -10.40
N CYS A 143 4.88 13.47 -10.69
CA CYS A 143 5.26 12.47 -9.71
C CYS A 143 6.02 11.31 -10.37
N SER A 144 6.73 10.50 -9.57
CA SER A 144 7.47 9.31 -10.03
C SER A 144 6.54 8.12 -10.34
N ALA A 145 5.52 8.33 -11.16
CA ALA A 145 4.62 7.28 -11.60
C ALA A 145 4.50 7.27 -13.13
N GLU A 146 4.41 6.08 -13.70
CA GLU A 146 4.16 5.86 -15.13
C GLU A 146 2.77 5.24 -15.30
N VAL A 147 1.94 5.83 -16.16
CA VAL A 147 0.65 5.23 -16.54
C VAL A 147 0.90 4.22 -17.65
N LEU A 148 0.66 2.95 -17.40
CA LEU A 148 0.78 1.90 -18.41
C LEU A 148 -0.46 1.82 -19.29
N GLY A 149 -1.63 2.10 -18.73
CA GLY A 149 -2.91 2.09 -19.43
C GLY A 149 -4.08 2.30 -18.48
N PHE A 150 -5.26 2.61 -19.03
CA PHE A 150 -6.50 2.73 -18.26
C PHE A 150 -7.70 2.43 -19.15
N GLY A 151 -8.84 2.09 -18.54
CA GLY A 151 -10.07 1.77 -19.25
C GLY A 151 -10.88 0.69 -18.53
N SER A 152 -11.40 -0.26 -19.29
CA SER A 152 -12.00 -1.48 -18.74
C SER A 152 -10.97 -2.34 -17.98
N TYR A 153 -11.48 -3.27 -17.17
CA TYR A 153 -10.66 -4.27 -16.47
C TYR A 153 -9.67 -4.98 -17.41
N ASP A 154 -10.13 -5.48 -18.55
CA ASP A 154 -9.28 -6.21 -19.49
C ASP A 154 -8.22 -5.33 -20.14
N GLU A 155 -8.53 -4.05 -20.40
CA GLU A 155 -7.56 -3.09 -20.96
C GLU A 155 -6.43 -2.80 -19.96
N ALA A 156 -6.78 -2.54 -18.70
CA ALA A 156 -5.80 -2.30 -17.65
C ALA A 156 -4.97 -3.55 -17.35
N LEU A 157 -5.60 -4.73 -17.28
CA LEU A 157 -4.89 -5.99 -17.04
C LEU A 157 -3.95 -6.34 -18.20
N ARG A 158 -4.35 -6.10 -19.45
CA ARG A 158 -3.45 -6.24 -20.61
C ARG A 158 -2.27 -5.29 -20.55
N ALA A 159 -2.48 -4.03 -20.15
CA ALA A 159 -1.40 -3.06 -19.99
C ALA A 159 -0.40 -3.50 -18.91
N ALA A 160 -0.90 -4.02 -17.77
CA ALA A 160 -0.05 -4.59 -16.73
C ALA A 160 0.72 -5.84 -17.23
N ALA A 161 0.06 -6.73 -17.98
CA ALA A 161 0.70 -7.92 -18.55
C ALA A 161 1.76 -7.58 -19.60
N ALA A 162 1.59 -6.48 -20.35
CA ALA A 162 2.61 -6.01 -21.28
C ALA A 162 3.90 -5.58 -20.56
N ALA A 163 3.79 -5.07 -19.33
CA ALA A 163 4.92 -4.64 -18.51
C ALA A 163 5.55 -5.76 -17.67
N LEU A 164 4.76 -6.73 -17.20
CA LEU A 164 5.20 -7.80 -16.30
C LEU A 164 5.39 -9.17 -16.97
N GLY A 165 4.87 -9.35 -18.18
CA GLY A 165 4.64 -10.67 -18.77
C GLY A 165 3.31 -11.29 -18.32
N PRO A 166 3.08 -12.59 -18.61
CA PRO A 166 1.83 -13.27 -18.26
C PRO A 166 1.52 -13.21 -16.75
N ILE A 167 0.30 -12.77 -16.42
CA ILE A 167 -0.15 -12.66 -15.03
C ILE A 167 -0.96 -13.90 -14.66
N GLN A 168 -0.48 -14.63 -13.66
CA GLN A 168 -1.23 -15.74 -13.06
C GLN A 168 -2.17 -15.19 -11.99
N ALA A 169 -3.46 -15.51 -12.10
CA ALA A 169 -4.44 -15.12 -11.10
C ALA A 169 -4.19 -15.83 -9.76
N VAL A 170 -4.31 -15.08 -8.67
CA VAL A 170 -4.24 -15.57 -7.29
C VAL A 170 -5.56 -15.27 -6.59
N GLN A 171 -6.18 -16.30 -6.01
CA GLN A 171 -7.29 -16.13 -5.09
C GLN A 171 -6.75 -16.08 -3.67
N LEU A 172 -6.92 -14.93 -3.02
CA LEU A 172 -6.61 -14.77 -1.60
C LEU A 172 -7.86 -15.03 -0.76
N PRO A 173 -7.71 -15.56 0.47
CA PRO A 173 -8.83 -15.59 1.40
C PRO A 173 -9.31 -14.17 1.67
N SER A 174 -10.63 -13.97 1.67
CA SER A 174 -11.24 -12.67 1.95
C SER A 174 -11.15 -12.37 3.45
N VAL A 175 -10.05 -11.76 3.88
CA VAL A 175 -9.83 -11.33 5.26
C VAL A 175 -9.75 -9.82 5.30
N ARG A 176 -10.63 -9.21 6.09
CA ARG A 176 -10.60 -7.79 6.42
C ARG A 176 -10.54 -7.62 7.93
N LEU A 177 -9.56 -6.86 8.41
CA LEU A 177 -9.47 -6.48 9.81
C LEU A 177 -9.82 -4.99 9.93
N PRO A 178 -10.98 -4.66 10.54
CA PRO A 178 -11.26 -3.28 10.89
C PRO A 178 -10.24 -2.80 11.91
N TRP A 179 -10.09 -1.48 12.03
CA TRP A 179 -9.25 -0.88 13.08
C TRP A 179 -9.59 -1.46 14.46
N SER A 180 -8.65 -2.19 15.07
CA SER A 180 -8.70 -2.42 16.51
C SER A 180 -8.04 -1.23 17.20
N THR A 181 -8.81 -0.17 17.47
CA THR A 181 -8.44 0.79 18.53
C THR A 181 -8.41 0.12 19.90
N PHE A 182 -9.01 -1.06 20.02
CA PHE A 182 -8.92 -1.95 21.18
C PHE A 182 -7.77 -2.95 20.99
N TRP A 183 -6.54 -2.51 21.23
CA TRP A 183 -5.57 -3.44 21.81
C TRP A 183 -5.96 -3.54 23.29
N PRO A 184 -6.38 -4.70 23.83
CA PRO A 184 -6.61 -4.82 25.26
C PRO A 184 -5.29 -4.52 25.97
N ASP A 185 -5.38 -3.70 27.03
CA ASP A 185 -4.26 -3.29 27.87
C ASP A 185 -3.27 -4.44 28.07
N ARG A 186 -2.01 -4.22 27.66
CA ARG A 186 -0.93 -5.16 27.96
C ARG A 186 -0.68 -5.12 29.48
N PRO A 187 -0.56 -6.27 30.17
CA PRO A 187 0.05 -6.32 31.48
C PRO A 187 1.54 -5.94 31.42
#